data_AF-A0A814H196-F1
#
_entry.id   AF-A0A814H196-F1
#
_cell.length_a   1.000
_cell.length_b   1.000
_cell.length_c   1.000
_cell.angle_alpha   90.00
_cell.angle_beta   90.00
_cell.angle_gamma   90.00
#
_symmetry.space_group_name_H-M   'P 1'
#
loop_
_entity.id
_entity.type
_entity.pdbx_description
1 polymer ?
#
loop_
_entity_poly.entity_id
_entity_poly.type
_entity_poly.pdbx_seq_one_letter_code
_entity_poly.pdbx_strand_id
1 'polypeptide(L)'
;KKTYQMCVQMGDEYCKLVKYEELVQNKERVLREIVDFLGLNWLDKLLNHEKFIGDKIVLSDKEWSNDQINKAIYKDSLNNWEGKIPGYNEDVIKQNIKLLEFFGY
;
A
#
# COMPACT_ATOMS: atom_id res chain seq x y z
N LYS A 1 3.48 1.26 -16.25
CA LYS A 1 2.49 2.01 -17.07
C LYS A 1 1.30 1.15 -17.50
N LYS A 2 1.52 -0.05 -18.08
CA LYS A 2 0.44 -0.93 -18.57
C LYS A 2 -0.65 -1.23 -17.52
N THR A 3 -0.29 -1.61 -16.30
CA THR A 3 -1.26 -1.91 -15.21
C THR A 3 -2.10 -0.70 -14.81
N TYR A 4 -1.49 0.48 -14.69
CA TYR A 4 -2.23 1.71 -14.40
C TYR A 4 -3.16 2.10 -15.56
N GLN A 5 -2.69 1.99 -16.80
CA GLN A 5 -3.54 2.29 -17.96
C GLN A 5 -4.72 1.32 -18.04
N MET A 6 -4.52 0.04 -17.74
CA MET A 6 -5.61 -0.93 -17.65
C MET A 6 -6.58 -0.59 -16.53
N CYS A 7 -6.08 -0.19 -15.35
CA CYS A 7 -6.89 0.31 -14.23
C CYS A 7 -7.79 1.48 -14.66
N VAL A 8 -7.20 2.50 -15.30
CA VAL A 8 -7.93 3.67 -15.83
C VAL A 8 -8.92 3.28 -16.92
N GLN A 9 -8.56 2.34 -17.80
CA GLN A 9 -9.45 1.87 -18.88
C GLN A 9 -10.64 1.08 -18.35
N MET A 10 -10.46 0.33 -17.27
CA MET A 10 -11.54 -0.37 -16.58
C MET A 10 -12.48 0.62 -15.88
N GLY A 11 -11.94 1.74 -15.41
CA GLY A 11 -12.70 2.82 -14.76
C GLY A 11 -12.72 2.69 -13.24
N ASP A 12 -13.09 3.79 -12.58
CA ASP A 12 -13.02 3.95 -11.11
C ASP A 12 -13.98 3.04 -10.33
N GLU A 13 -14.89 2.35 -11.01
CA GLU A 13 -15.77 1.31 -10.45
C GLU A 13 -15.04 -0.02 -10.26
N TYR A 14 -14.04 -0.31 -11.11
CA TYR A 14 -13.38 -1.61 -11.17
C TYR A 14 -11.93 -1.57 -10.71
N CYS A 15 -11.33 -0.39 -10.61
CA CYS A 15 -9.96 -0.25 -10.13
C CYS A 15 -9.74 1.04 -9.36
N LYS A 16 -9.17 0.93 -8.16
CA LYS A 16 -8.82 2.05 -7.28
C LYS A 16 -7.32 2.06 -7.01
N LEU A 17 -6.68 3.21 -7.24
CA LEU A 17 -5.29 3.43 -6.85
C LEU A 17 -5.21 3.67 -5.33
N VAL A 18 -4.38 2.89 -4.64
CA VAL A 18 -4.11 3.04 -3.20
C VAL A 18 -2.61 3.26 -3.01
N LYS A 19 -2.23 4.43 -2.50
CA LYS A 19 -0.83 4.73 -2.14
C LYS A 19 -0.53 4.12 -0.78
N TYR A 20 0.56 3.36 -0.69
CA TYR A 20 0.99 2.73 0.55
C TYR A 20 1.25 3.77 1.64
N GLU A 21 1.92 4.87 1.30
CA GLU A 21 2.29 5.92 2.24
C GLU A 21 1.04 6.58 2.86
N GLU A 22 0.02 6.84 2.05
CA GLU A 22 -1.27 7.36 2.52
C GLU A 22 -1.99 6.37 3.42
N LEU A 23 -1.99 5.08 3.06
CA LEU A 23 -2.61 4.03 3.88
C LEU A 23 -1.97 3.96 5.27
N VAL A 24 -0.64 3.98 5.34
CA VAL A 24 0.07 3.87 6.61
C VAL A 24 -0.01 5.16 7.43
N GLN A 25 -0.09 6.33 6.77
CA GLN A 25 -0.25 7.62 7.44
C GLN A 25 -1.67 7.85 7.96
N ASN A 26 -2.68 7.48 7.16
CA ASN A 26 -4.09 7.82 7.33
C ASN A 26 -5.00 6.57 7.24
N LYS A 27 -4.65 5.51 7.98
CA LYS A 27 -5.24 4.17 7.84
C LYS A 27 -6.77 4.13 7.80
N GLU A 28 -7.45 4.83 8.70
CA GLU A 28 -8.91 4.78 8.76
C GLU A 28 -9.55 5.43 7.53
N ARG A 29 -9.09 6.63 7.15
CA ARG A 29 -9.58 7.33 5.97
C ARG A 29 -9.44 6.45 4.73
N VAL A 30 -8.24 5.90 4.50
CA VAL A 30 -7.96 5.10 3.30
C VAL A 30 -8.73 3.77 3.32
N LEU A 31 -8.83 3.10 4.46
CA LEU A 31 -9.61 1.86 4.57
C LEU A 31 -11.10 2.08 4.36
N ARG A 32 -11.67 3.20 4.85
CA ARG A 32 -13.07 3.56 4.59
C ARG A 32 -13.30 3.74 3.09
N GLU A 33 -12.43 4.48 2.41
CA GLU A 33 -12.52 4.66 0.96
C GLU A 33 -12.40 3.34 0.18
N ILE A 34 -11.60 2.37 0.66
CA ILE A 34 -11.50 1.03 0.04
C ILE A 34 -12.78 0.23 0.28
N VAL A 35 -13.31 0.23 1.50
CA VAL A 35 -14.55 -0.46 1.86
C VAL A 35 -15.73 0.08 1.04
N ASP A 36 -15.83 1.39 0.91
CA ASP A 36 -16.87 2.07 0.12
C ASP A 36 -16.72 1.73 -1.37
N PHE A 37 -15.51 1.73 -1.91
CA PHE A 37 -15.23 1.31 -3.28
C PHE A 37 -15.64 -0.14 -3.55
N LEU A 38 -15.44 -1.04 -2.58
CA LEU A 38 -15.85 -2.44 -2.68
C LEU A 38 -17.36 -2.66 -2.42
N GLY A 39 -18.11 -1.62 -2.04
CA GLY A 39 -19.52 -1.72 -1.67
C GLY A 39 -19.77 -2.57 -0.41
N LEU A 40 -18.80 -2.60 0.51
CA LEU A 40 -18.88 -3.39 1.75
C LEU A 40 -19.31 -2.51 2.94
N ASN A 41 -19.81 -3.15 4.00
CA ASN A 41 -20.08 -2.45 5.25
C ASN A 41 -18.79 -2.24 6.06
N TRP A 42 -18.65 -1.06 6.66
CA TRP A 42 -17.53 -0.75 7.55
C TRP A 42 -17.49 -1.67 8.77
N LEU A 43 -16.29 -2.14 9.13
CA LEU A 43 -16.03 -2.93 10.33
C LEU A 43 -14.79 -2.40 11.03
N ASP A 44 -14.91 -1.98 12.30
CA ASP A 44 -13.78 -1.40 13.06
C ASP A 44 -12.59 -2.35 13.23
N LYS A 45 -12.84 -3.65 13.12
CA LYS A 45 -11.81 -4.70 13.13
C LYS A 45 -10.76 -4.52 12.03
N LEU A 46 -11.09 -3.83 10.93
CA LEU A 46 -10.16 -3.53 9.83
C LEU A 46 -8.96 -2.69 10.29
N LEU A 47 -9.11 -1.89 11.35
CA LEU A 47 -8.03 -1.07 11.91
C LEU A 47 -7.06 -1.84 12.80
N ASN A 48 -7.39 -3.09 13.13
CA ASN A 48 -6.71 -3.93 14.10
C ASN A 48 -6.53 -5.36 13.55
N HIS A 49 -6.06 -5.47 12.29
CA HIS A 49 -5.95 -6.76 11.60
C HIS A 49 -5.07 -7.76 12.38
N GLU A 50 -4.05 -7.26 13.08
CA GLU A 50 -3.10 -8.06 13.85
C GLU A 50 -3.77 -8.91 14.94
N LYS A 51 -4.94 -8.50 15.45
CA LYS A 51 -5.69 -9.22 16.49
C LYS A 51 -6.43 -10.45 15.97
N PHE A 52 -6.53 -10.61 14.64
CA PHE A 52 -7.31 -11.67 14.00
C PHE A 52 -6.45 -12.67 13.24
N ILE A 53 -5.13 -12.53 13.31
CA ILE A 53 -4.18 -13.47 12.71
C ILE A 53 -4.21 -14.79 13.47
N GLY A 54 -4.26 -15.90 12.74
CA GLY A 54 -4.37 -17.25 13.30
C GLY A 54 -5.80 -17.71 13.64
N ASP A 55 -6.77 -16.79 13.63
CA ASP A 55 -8.21 -17.12 13.76
C ASP A 55 -8.92 -16.90 12.42
N LYS A 56 -9.08 -15.63 12.02
CA LYS A 56 -9.82 -15.26 10.79
C LYS A 56 -8.92 -14.94 9.61
N ILE A 57 -7.66 -14.59 9.88
CA ILE A 57 -6.63 -14.32 8.88
C ILE A 57 -5.61 -15.45 8.96
N VAL A 58 -5.60 -16.30 7.94
CA VAL A 58 -4.62 -17.39 7.81
C VAL A 58 -3.47 -16.89 6.96
N LEU A 59 -2.26 -16.96 7.49
CA LEU A 59 -1.03 -16.62 6.78
C LEU A 59 -0.31 -17.91 6.37
N SER A 60 0.33 -17.89 5.20
CA SER A 60 1.16 -19.00 4.74
C SER A 60 2.55 -18.89 5.34
N ASP A 61 3.02 -19.87 6.10
CA ASP A 61 4.33 -19.86 6.76
C ASP A 61 5.54 -19.58 5.84
N LYS A 62 5.37 -19.71 4.52
CA LYS A 62 6.41 -19.49 3.51
C LYS A 62 6.41 -18.08 2.91
N GLU A 63 5.47 -17.21 3.29
CA GLU A 63 5.39 -15.85 2.76
C GLU A 63 6.34 -14.88 3.47
N TRP A 64 7.10 -14.14 2.67
CA TRP A 64 8.13 -13.21 3.15
C TRP A 64 7.55 -11.99 3.88
N SER A 65 6.27 -11.70 3.69
CA SER A 65 5.55 -10.57 4.31
C SER A 65 4.99 -10.89 5.70
N ASN A 66 5.06 -12.15 6.16
CA ASN A 66 4.40 -12.58 7.40
C ASN A 66 4.86 -11.78 8.62
N ASP A 67 6.17 -11.63 8.78
CA ASP A 67 6.76 -10.95 9.94
C ASP A 67 6.32 -9.47 10.03
N GLN A 68 6.07 -8.84 8.88
CA GLN A 68 5.52 -7.48 8.84
C GLN A 68 4.01 -7.45 9.08
N ILE A 69 3.24 -8.41 8.54
CA ILE A 69 1.77 -8.46 8.65
C ILE A 69 1.33 -8.77 10.10
N ASN A 70 2.13 -9.53 10.84
CA ASN A 70 1.88 -9.83 12.26
C ASN A 70 1.83 -8.60 13.18
N LYS A 71 2.21 -7.41 12.70
CA LYS A 71 2.21 -6.16 13.46
C LYS A 71 1.06 -5.26 13.02
N ALA A 72 0.56 -4.44 13.94
CA ALA A 72 -0.36 -3.35 13.61
C ALA A 72 0.28 -2.39 12.59
N ILE A 73 -0.50 -1.68 11.78
CA ILE A 73 0.04 -0.75 10.77
C ILE A 73 0.99 0.28 11.43
N TYR A 74 2.26 0.32 10.98
CA TYR A 74 3.35 1.16 11.50
C TYR A 74 4.09 1.93 10.38
N LYS A 75 4.72 3.05 10.72
CA LYS A 75 5.33 4.01 9.76
C LYS A 75 6.82 3.78 9.47
N ASP A 76 7.48 2.87 10.18
CA ASP A 76 8.93 2.69 10.16
C ASP A 76 9.51 2.39 8.77
N SER A 77 8.70 1.79 7.89
CA SER A 77 9.12 1.42 6.53
C SER A 77 9.14 2.58 5.54
N LEU A 78 8.48 3.72 5.82
CA LEU A 78 8.27 4.80 4.84
C LEU A 78 9.59 5.35 4.27
N ASN A 79 10.54 5.65 5.14
CA ASN A 79 11.82 6.28 4.77
C ASN A 79 13.02 5.35 5.00
N ASN A 80 12.79 4.06 5.23
CA ASN A 80 13.84 3.11 5.59
C ASN A 80 14.86 2.85 4.47
N TRP A 81 14.55 3.27 3.24
CA TRP A 81 15.41 3.17 2.07
C TRP A 81 16.41 4.34 1.97
N GLU A 82 16.14 5.47 2.62
CA GLU A 82 16.99 6.66 2.55
C GLU A 82 18.40 6.35 3.05
N GLY A 83 19.40 6.74 2.27
CA GLY A 83 20.81 6.48 2.57
C GLY A 83 21.27 5.02 2.37
N LYS A 84 20.39 4.09 1.96
CA LYS A 84 20.72 2.68 1.74
C LYS A 84 20.86 2.27 0.28
N ILE A 85 20.58 3.17 -0.65
CA ILE A 85 20.73 2.94 -2.09
C ILE A 85 22.14 3.39 -2.51
N PRO A 86 23.06 2.46 -2.84
CA PRO A 86 24.42 2.83 -3.26
C PRO A 86 24.39 3.65 -4.54
N GLY A 87 25.13 4.77 -4.57
CA GLY A 87 25.16 5.65 -5.74
C GLY A 87 23.84 6.37 -6.02
N TYR A 88 22.95 6.51 -5.02
CA TYR A 88 21.72 7.27 -5.16
C TYR A 88 22.01 8.69 -5.65
N ASN A 89 21.32 9.06 -6.73
CA ASN A 89 21.35 10.40 -7.30
C ASN A 89 19.92 10.74 -7.76
N GLU A 90 19.33 11.73 -7.11
CA GLU A 90 17.94 12.13 -7.33
C GLU A 90 17.69 12.57 -8.78
N ASP A 91 18.61 13.32 -9.38
CA ASP A 91 18.49 13.80 -10.76
C ASP A 91 18.48 12.64 -11.75
N VAL A 92 19.37 11.65 -11.55
CA VAL A 92 19.40 10.44 -12.38
C VAL A 92 18.10 9.65 -12.24
N ILE A 93 17.59 9.52 -11.01
CA ILE A 93 16.33 8.79 -10.76
C ILE A 93 15.15 9.51 -11.43
N LYS A 94 15.02 10.83 -11.28
CA LYS A 94 13.95 11.61 -11.92
C LYS A 94 14.00 11.52 -13.45
N GLN A 95 15.20 11.57 -14.04
CA GLN A 95 15.37 11.44 -15.49
C GLN A 95 15.02 10.05 -16.02
N ASN A 96 15.37 8.99 -15.27
CA ASN A 96 15.28 7.61 -15.75
C ASN A 96 13.99 6.89 -15.32
N ILE A 97 13.41 7.26 -14.18
CA ILE A 97 12.23 6.60 -13.58
C ILE A 97 11.03 7.55 -13.60
N LYS A 98 10.56 7.87 -14.81
CA LYS A 98 9.38 8.73 -15.05
C LYS A 98 8.09 8.26 -14.37
N LEU A 99 8.06 7.01 -13.90
CA LEU A 99 6.91 6.47 -13.17
C LEU A 99 6.77 7.07 -11.77
N LEU A 100 7.88 7.45 -11.12
CA LEU A 100 7.85 8.12 -9.82
C LEU A 100 7.14 9.46 -9.96
N GLU A 101 7.61 10.29 -10.89
CA GLU A 101 6.99 11.58 -11.21
C GLU A 101 5.50 11.43 -11.57
N PHE A 102 5.17 10.44 -12.41
CA PHE A 102 3.80 10.16 -12.81
C PHE A 102 2.86 9.90 -11.61
N PHE A 103 3.35 9.23 -10.56
CA PHE A 103 2.57 8.97 -9.35
C PHE A 103 2.76 10.03 -8.25
N GLY A 104 3.54 11.09 -8.52
CA GLY A 104 3.79 12.19 -7.60
C GLY A 104 4.86 11.90 -6.54
N TYR A 105 5.88 11.11 -6.90
CA TYR A 105 7.10 10.88 -6.11
C TYR A 105 8.31 11.56 -6.77
#